data_AF-A0A8T4EJS1-F1
#
_entry.id   AF-A0A8T4EJS1-F1
#
_cell.length_a   1.000
_cell.length_b   1.000
_cell.length_c   1.000
_cell.angle_alpha   90.00
_cell.angle_beta   90.00
_cell.angle_gamma   90.00
#
_symmetry.space_group_name_H-M   'P 1'
#
loop_
_entity.id
_entity.type
_entity.pdbx_description
1 polymer ?
#
loop_
_entity_poly.entity_id
_entity_poly.type
_entity_poly.pdbx_seq_one_letter_code
_entity_poly.pdbx_strand_id
1 'polypeptide(L)'
;KETLDYNKKHKGGVDIKLRFFNQETKLFNRAGLVKVKNQSVLKKCFMANDVNIDYEGNVVLCCNDYFSSIKFGNVKKEKLIDIWNKPNYRKIREDLEKGIFNLDICKKCVGIEK
;
A
#
# COMPACT_ATOMS: atom_id res chain seq x y z
N LYS A 1 -13.08 13.14 -23.77
CA LYS A 1 -14.01 14.26 -24.10
C LYS A 1 -15.44 13.84 -23.83
N GLU A 2 -15.88 12.73 -24.43
CA GLU A 2 -17.23 12.16 -24.29
C GLU A 2 -17.79 12.07 -22.85
N THR A 3 -17.03 11.55 -21.90
CA THR A 3 -17.46 11.46 -20.48
C THR A 3 -17.62 12.81 -19.78
N LEU A 4 -16.78 13.81 -20.11
CA LEU A 4 -16.87 15.17 -19.56
C LEU A 4 -18.07 15.91 -20.15
N ASP A 5 -18.32 15.71 -21.44
CA ASP A 5 -19.44 16.32 -22.15
C ASP A 5 -20.77 15.72 -21.69
N TYR A 6 -20.80 14.41 -21.41
CA TYR A 6 -21.93 13.73 -20.76
C TYR A 6 -22.25 14.31 -19.37
N ASN A 7 -21.24 14.48 -18.51
CA ASN A 7 -21.42 15.05 -17.17
C ASN A 7 -21.88 16.51 -17.18
N LYS A 8 -21.37 17.34 -18.10
CA LYS A 8 -21.82 18.74 -18.26
C LYS A 8 -23.30 18.83 -18.63
N LYS A 9 -23.80 17.87 -19.41
CA LYS A 9 -25.19 17.83 -19.90
C LYS A 9 -26.18 17.36 -18.84
N HIS A 10 -25.73 16.55 -17.88
CA HIS A 10 -26.57 16.00 -16.80
C HIS A 10 -26.19 16.65 -15.46
N LYS A 11 -26.66 17.89 -15.24
CA LYS A 11 -26.44 18.63 -13.98
C LYS A 11 -27.06 17.86 -12.80
N GLY A 12 -26.19 17.34 -11.93
CA GLY A 12 -26.56 16.57 -10.73
C GLY A 12 -25.82 15.23 -10.55
N GLY A 13 -24.96 14.82 -11.49
CA GLY A 13 -24.34 13.49 -11.47
C GLY A 13 -22.84 13.47 -11.20
N VAL A 14 -22.44 12.62 -10.25
CA VAL A 14 -21.12 11.98 -10.01
C VAL A 14 -19.86 12.81 -10.33
N ASP A 15 -19.05 13.09 -9.30
CA ASP A 15 -17.70 13.64 -9.45
C ASP A 15 -16.78 12.66 -10.18
N ILE A 16 -16.59 12.87 -11.49
CA ILE A 16 -15.67 12.08 -12.32
C ILE A 16 -14.30 12.75 -12.31
N LYS A 17 -13.36 12.14 -11.59
CA LYS A 17 -11.95 12.53 -11.60
C LYS A 17 -11.20 11.83 -12.73
N LEU A 18 -10.88 12.56 -13.79
CA LEU A 18 -9.97 12.08 -14.83
C LEU A 18 -8.50 12.26 -14.41
N ARG A 19 -7.70 11.21 -14.60
CA ARG A 19 -6.23 11.26 -14.42
C ARG A 19 -5.56 10.90 -15.73
N PHE A 20 -4.68 11.78 -16.21
CA PHE A 20 -3.86 11.55 -17.39
C PHE A 20 -2.45 11.16 -16.94
N PHE A 21 -1.93 10.09 -17.53
CA PHE A 21 -0.58 9.59 -17.26
C PHE A 21 0.27 9.75 -18.52
N ASN A 22 1.51 10.19 -18.34
CA ASN A 22 2.53 10.28 -19.38
C ASN A 22 3.83 9.60 -18.91
N GLN A 23 4.88 9.61 -19.73
CA GLN A 23 6.15 8.95 -19.38
C GLN A 23 6.87 9.56 -18.16
N GLU A 24 6.56 10.81 -17.82
CA GLU A 24 7.11 11.53 -16.68
C GLU A 24 6.27 11.34 -15.41
N THR A 25 5.13 10.64 -15.49
CA THR A 25 4.28 10.45 -14.33
C THR A 25 4.91 9.46 -13.37
N LYS A 26 5.08 9.86 -12.11
CA LYS A 26 5.59 8.97 -11.06
C LYS A 26 4.55 7.93 -10.68
N LEU A 27 4.91 6.66 -10.74
CA LEU A 27 4.04 5.51 -10.49
C LEU A 27 4.58 4.67 -9.32
N PHE A 28 3.68 3.96 -8.65
CA PHE A 28 4.05 2.99 -7.63
C PHE A 28 4.36 1.63 -8.27
N ASN A 29 5.37 0.94 -7.76
CA ASN A 29 5.82 -0.37 -8.26
C ASN A 29 5.12 -1.56 -7.56
N ARG A 30 4.11 -1.30 -6.73
CA ARG A 30 3.40 -2.31 -5.91
C ARG A 30 4.36 -3.24 -5.17
N ALA A 31 5.24 -2.64 -4.36
CA ALA A 31 6.29 -3.34 -3.63
C ALA A 31 7.23 -4.20 -4.49
N GLY A 32 7.44 -3.80 -5.74
CA GLY A 32 8.33 -4.47 -6.69
C GLY A 32 7.64 -5.47 -7.63
N LEU A 33 6.31 -5.63 -7.54
CA LEU A 33 5.56 -6.52 -8.43
C LEU A 33 5.41 -5.98 -9.86
N VAL A 34 5.50 -4.67 -10.04
CA VAL A 34 5.36 -4.03 -11.35
C VAL A 34 6.58 -3.19 -11.65
N LYS A 35 7.22 -3.44 -12.80
CA LYS A 35 8.32 -2.61 -13.30
C LYS A 35 7.74 -1.29 -13.81
N VAL A 36 8.18 -0.17 -13.23
CA VAL A 36 7.73 1.18 -13.61
C VAL A 36 8.92 2.02 -14.06
N LYS A 37 8.78 2.75 -15.18
CA LYS A 37 9.86 3.58 -15.75
C LYS A 37 10.21 4.76 -14.85
N ASN A 38 9.20 5.47 -14.35
CA ASN A 38 9.37 6.58 -13.41
C ASN A 38 8.76 6.21 -12.05
N GLN A 39 9.57 5.64 -11.17
CA GLN A 39 9.11 5.18 -9.86
C GLN A 39 8.97 6.33 -8.86
N SER A 40 7.86 6.34 -8.12
CA SER A 40 7.68 7.19 -6.94
C SER A 40 8.66 6.79 -5.83
N VAL A 41 9.40 7.78 -5.31
CA VAL A 41 10.24 7.62 -4.11
C VAL A 41 9.53 8.22 -2.91
N LEU A 42 9.37 7.45 -1.84
CA LEU A 42 8.70 7.87 -0.61
C LEU A 42 9.71 7.99 0.54
N LYS A 43 9.58 9.05 1.35
CA LYS A 43 10.42 9.26 2.54
C LYS A 43 9.94 8.48 3.78
N LYS A 44 8.66 8.09 3.80
CA LYS A 44 8.02 7.33 4.89
C LYS A 44 6.93 6.42 4.34
N CYS A 45 6.58 5.38 5.11
CA CYS A 45 5.40 4.57 4.81
C CYS A 45 4.15 5.25 5.37
N PHE A 46 3.14 5.50 4.52
CA PHE A 46 1.88 6.10 4.96
C PHE A 46 0.86 5.08 5.49
N MET A 47 1.14 3.78 5.34
CA MET A 47 0.26 2.67 5.71
C MET A 47 0.87 1.83 6.84
N ALA A 48 1.86 2.38 7.56
CA ALA A 48 2.57 1.65 8.61
C ALA A 48 1.66 1.17 9.74
N ASN A 49 0.55 1.88 10.00
CA ASN A 49 -0.43 1.51 11.02
C ASN A 49 -1.73 0.93 10.46
N ASP A 50 -1.75 0.54 9.19
CA ASP A 50 -2.92 -0.12 8.64
C ASP A 50 -2.89 -1.60 9.02
N VAL A 51 -4.01 -2.09 9.56
CA VAL A 51 -4.22 -3.52 9.76
C VAL A 51 -4.72 -4.11 8.44
N ASN A 52 -4.02 -5.13 7.94
CA ASN A 52 -4.40 -5.84 6.73
C ASN A 52 -4.62 -7.32 7.06
N ILE A 53 -5.73 -7.88 6.62
CA ILE A 53 -6.10 -9.27 6.86
C ILE A 53 -6.39 -9.93 5.50
N ASP A 54 -5.72 -11.04 5.20
CA ASP A 54 -5.96 -11.79 3.97
C ASP A 54 -7.23 -12.66 4.04
N TYR A 55 -7.60 -13.28 2.92
CA TYR A 55 -8.81 -14.10 2.82
C TYR A 55 -8.79 -15.35 3.72
N GLU A 56 -7.60 -15.82 4.12
CA GLU A 56 -7.45 -16.95 5.04
C GLU A 56 -7.57 -16.52 6.52
N GLY A 57 -7.59 -15.21 6.79
CA GLY A 57 -7.63 -14.61 8.11
C GLY A 57 -6.25 -14.29 8.69
N ASN A 58 -5.18 -14.35 7.89
CA ASN A 58 -3.85 -13.98 8.37
C ASN A 58 -3.73 -12.46 8.47
N VAL A 59 -3.16 -11.95 9.56
CA VAL A 59 -2.75 -10.55 9.68
C VAL A 59 -1.42 -10.39 8.95
N VAL A 60 -1.40 -9.55 7.92
CA VAL A 60 -0.27 -9.40 6.97
C VAL A 60 0.36 -8.01 7.07
N LEU A 61 1.52 -7.83 6.45
CA LEU A 61 2.29 -6.58 6.49
C LEU A 61 1.50 -5.36 6.01
N CYS A 62 1.06 -5.36 4.75
CA CYS A 62 0.31 -4.24 4.18
C CYS A 62 -0.43 -4.67 2.90
N CYS A 63 -1.31 -3.82 2.40
CA CYS A 63 -2.06 -4.06 1.17
C CYS A 63 -1.19 -4.18 -0.11
N ASN A 64 0.07 -3.72 -0.09
CA ASN A 64 1.01 -3.91 -1.20
C ASN A 64 1.75 -5.25 -1.15
N ASP A 65 1.69 -5.99 -0.03
CA ASP A 65 2.17 -7.36 0.07
C ASP A 65 1.12 -8.33 -0.48
N TYR A 66 0.88 -8.26 -1.80
CA TYR A 66 -0.19 -8.99 -2.49
C TYR A 66 -0.18 -10.50 -2.21
N PHE A 67 1.02 -11.08 -2.12
CA PHE A 67 1.20 -12.51 -1.88
C PHE A 67 1.12 -12.90 -0.39
N SER A 68 0.85 -11.94 0.50
CA SER A 68 0.81 -12.17 1.95
C SER A 68 2.09 -12.84 2.45
N SER A 69 3.24 -12.38 1.94
CA SER A 69 4.54 -12.99 2.17
C SER A 69 5.02 -12.84 3.61
N ILE A 70 4.55 -11.81 4.32
CA ILE A 70 4.88 -11.56 5.73
C ILE A 70 3.59 -11.57 6.56
N LYS A 71 3.49 -12.56 7.46
CA LYS A 71 2.32 -12.83 8.30
C LYS A 71 2.69 -12.72 9.79
N PHE A 72 1.82 -12.13 10.60
CA PHE A 72 2.04 -11.91 12.03
C PHE A 72 1.15 -12.78 12.94
N GLY A 73 0.09 -13.36 12.40
CA GLY A 73 -0.85 -14.22 13.13
C GLY A 73 -2.09 -14.50 12.29
N ASN A 74 -3.06 -15.20 12.87
CA ASN A 74 -4.34 -15.47 12.20
C ASN A 74 -5.50 -15.20 13.17
N VAL A 75 -6.46 -14.37 12.74
CA VAL A 75 -7.58 -13.91 13.60
C VAL A 75 -8.56 -15.02 13.98
N LYS A 76 -8.50 -16.17 13.29
CA LYS A 76 -9.27 -17.37 13.68
C LYS A 76 -8.66 -18.10 14.88
N LYS A 77 -7.42 -17.78 15.27
CA LYS A 77 -6.64 -18.48 16.30
C LYS A 77 -6.22 -17.59 17.47
N GLU A 78 -6.00 -16.30 17.22
CA GLU A 78 -5.49 -15.34 18.19
C GLU A 78 -6.27 -14.02 18.09
N LYS A 79 -6.46 -13.31 19.20
CA LYS A 79 -7.15 -12.01 19.16
C LYS A 79 -6.32 -11.03 18.33
N LEU A 80 -7.00 -10.24 17.50
CA LEU A 80 -6.34 -9.26 16.65
C LEU A 80 -5.44 -8.29 17.44
N ILE A 81 -5.87 -7.87 18.63
CA ILE A 81 -5.11 -6.96 19.49
C ILE A 81 -3.80 -7.58 20.01
N ASP A 82 -3.78 -8.89 20.23
CA ASP A 82 -2.58 -9.60 20.68
C ASP A 82 -1.58 -9.69 19.52
N ILE A 83 -2.06 -10.03 18.32
CA ILE A 83 -1.26 -10.04 17.08
C ILE A 83 -0.67 -8.64 16.81
N TRP A 84 -1.48 -7.59 16.90
CA TRP A 84 -1.10 -6.20 16.65
C TRP A 84 0.03 -5.70 17.56
N ASN A 85 0.05 -6.18 18.80
CA ASN A 85 1.02 -5.80 19.83
C ASN A 85 2.24 -6.71 19.88
N LYS A 86 2.35 -7.72 18.99
CA LYS A 86 3.56 -8.55 18.93
C LYS A 86 4.80 -7.68 18.74
N PRO A 87 5.89 -7.92 19.51
CA PRO A 87 7.07 -7.05 19.49
C PRO A 87 7.68 -6.84 18.10
N ASN A 88 7.73 -7.91 17.28
CA ASN A 88 8.24 -7.83 15.90
C ASN A 88 7.35 -6.98 15.00
N TYR A 89 6.01 -7.15 15.07
CA TYR A 89 5.09 -6.36 14.25
C TYR A 89 5.12 -4.89 14.67
N ARG A 90 5.02 -4.61 15.98
CA ARG A 90 5.12 -3.26 16.53
C ARG A 90 6.42 -2.57 16.12
N LYS A 91 7.57 -3.24 16.23
CA LYS A 91 8.86 -2.70 15.81
C LYS A 91 8.89 -2.33 14.33
N ILE A 92 8.37 -3.20 13.45
CA ILE A 92 8.30 -2.92 12.02
C ILE A 92 7.46 -1.66 11.77
N ARG A 93 6.30 -1.54 12.42
CA ARG A 93 5.44 -0.35 12.26
C ARG A 93 6.14 0.93 12.72
N GLU A 94 6.75 0.92 13.90
CA GLU A 94 7.51 2.06 14.44
C GLU A 94 8.71 2.45 13.56
N ASP A 95 9.43 1.46 13.02
CA ASP A 95 10.55 1.69 12.09
C ASP A 95 10.03 2.32 10.78
N LEU A 96 8.93 1.82 10.21
CA LEU A 96 8.32 2.34 8.99
C LEU A 96 7.79 3.78 9.13
N GLU A 97 7.24 4.15 10.28
CA GLU A 97 6.83 5.53 10.61
C GLU A 97 8.02 6.49 10.61
N LYS A 98 9.17 6.02 11.10
CA LYS A 98 10.43 6.76 11.14
C LYS A 98 11.18 6.78 9.81
N GLY A 99 10.63 6.13 8.77
CA GLY A 99 11.28 6.00 7.46
C GLY A 99 12.46 5.02 7.46
N ILE A 100 12.49 4.10 8.41
CA ILE A 100 13.49 3.02 8.51
C ILE A 100 12.92 1.78 7.83
N PHE A 101 13.47 1.42 6.67
CA PHE A 101 12.97 0.34 5.83
C PHE A 101 13.86 -0.90 5.94
N ASN A 102 13.60 -1.74 6.94
CA ASN A 102 14.40 -2.95 7.18
C ASN A 102 14.02 -4.12 6.27
N LEU A 103 12.76 -4.19 5.82
CA LEU A 103 12.27 -5.27 4.96
C LEU A 103 12.48 -4.92 3.48
N ASP A 104 12.95 -5.88 2.68
CA ASP A 104 13.22 -5.65 1.25
C ASP A 104 11.97 -5.28 0.46
N ILE A 105 10.82 -5.87 0.81
CA ILE A 105 9.52 -5.50 0.24
C ILE A 105 9.20 -4.01 0.50
N CYS A 106 9.56 -3.49 1.67
CA CYS A 106 9.37 -2.08 2.01
C CYS A 106 10.35 -1.18 1.24
N LYS A 107 11.64 -1.56 1.15
CA LYS A 107 12.66 -0.81 0.38
C LYS A 107 12.26 -0.67 -1.09
N LYS A 108 11.78 -1.77 -1.69
CA LYS A 108 11.22 -1.78 -3.05
C LYS A 108 9.98 -0.90 -3.15
N CYS A 109 9.04 -1.02 -2.21
CA CYS A 109 7.81 -0.24 -2.21
C CYS A 109 8.06 1.28 -2.17
N VAL A 110 9.03 1.74 -1.38
CA VAL A 110 9.37 3.16 -1.29
C VAL A 110 10.35 3.65 -2.36
N GLY A 111 10.86 2.74 -3.20
CA GLY A 111 11.74 3.05 -4.32
C GLY A 111 13.16 3.43 -3.95
N ILE A 112 13.65 2.95 -2.81
CA ILE A 112 15.08 3.05 -2.44
C ILE A 112 15.87 1.92 -3.10
N GLU A 113 15.23 0.76 -3.32
CA GLU A 113 15.76 -0.37 -4.07
C GLU A 113 14.94 -0.56 -5.35
N LYS A 114 15.61 -0.73 -6.49
CA LYS A 114 15.00 -0.89 -7.82
C LYS A 114 14.98 -2.34 -8.25
#